data_AF-A0A1M3F371-F1
#
_entry.id   AF-A0A1M3F371-F1
#
_cell.length_a   1.000
_cell.length_b   1.000
_cell.length_c   1.000
_cell.angle_alpha   90.00
_cell.angle_beta   90.00
_cell.angle_gamma   90.00
#
_symmetry.space_group_name_H-M   'P 1'
#
loop_
_entity.id
_entity.type
_entity.pdbx_description
1 polymer ?
#
loop_
_entity_poly.entity_id
_entity_poly.type
_entity_poly.pdbx_seq_one_letter_code
_entity_poly.pdbx_strand_id
1 'polypeptide(L)'
;MLADPTANLDTSTPGWNDLRQFATDTAVADVFATVHTFSSNGIVVTGTPTLDPKVSGVTSGSASIVDCVDSTNWQPVYSASQKSAAAPGQSPRLITNSELAYYDNRWVVTESAVDREKPC
;
A
#
# COMPACT_ATOMS: atom_id res chain seq x y z
N MET A 1 -24.05 -4.69 -2.62
CA MET A 1 -23.56 -4.47 -4.00
C MET A 1 -22.04 -4.60 -3.92
N LEU A 2 -21.47 -5.69 -4.42
CA LEU A 2 -20.02 -5.86 -4.45
C LEU A 2 -19.48 -4.91 -5.52
N ALA A 3 -18.46 -4.11 -5.19
CA ALA A 3 -17.83 -3.20 -6.15
C ALA A 3 -17.31 -4.00 -7.35
N ASP A 4 -17.46 -3.44 -8.56
CA ASP A 4 -16.85 -4.00 -9.77
C ASP A 4 -15.32 -4.03 -9.57
N PRO A 5 -14.68 -5.22 -9.55
CA PRO A 5 -13.24 -5.31 -9.31
C PRO A 5 -12.42 -4.60 -10.40
N THR A 6 -12.99 -4.34 -11.57
CA THR A 6 -12.31 -3.62 -12.66
C THR A 6 -12.31 -2.11 -12.49
N ALA A 7 -13.19 -1.54 -11.66
CA ALA A 7 -13.23 -0.10 -11.40
C ALA A 7 -11.93 0.43 -10.78
N ASN A 8 -11.16 -0.43 -10.09
CA ASN A 8 -9.88 -0.06 -9.49
C ASN A 8 -8.72 0.00 -10.51
N LEU A 9 -8.93 -0.42 -11.75
CA LEU A 9 -7.90 -0.44 -12.80
C LEU A 9 -7.83 0.86 -13.60
N ASP A 10 -8.88 1.68 -13.57
CA ASP A 10 -8.90 2.96 -14.27
C ASP A 10 -8.12 4.01 -13.48
N THR A 11 -6.90 4.29 -13.93
CA THR A 11 -5.98 5.28 -13.33
C THR A 11 -6.48 6.73 -13.39
N SER A 12 -7.57 6.99 -14.11
CA SER A 12 -8.23 8.31 -14.14
C SER A 12 -9.26 8.50 -13.03
N THR A 13 -9.59 7.44 -12.28
CA THR A 13 -10.53 7.55 -11.15
C THR A 13 -9.96 8.42 -10.02
N PRO A 14 -10.82 9.07 -9.22
CA PRO A 14 -10.38 9.99 -8.17
C PRO A 14 -9.34 9.41 -7.21
N GLY A 15 -9.45 8.12 -6.84
CA GLY A 15 -8.51 7.46 -5.94
C GLY A 15 -7.07 7.41 -6.45
N TRP A 16 -6.86 7.27 -7.77
CA TRP A 16 -5.52 7.29 -8.37
C TRP A 16 -4.93 8.70 -8.42
N ASN A 17 -5.77 9.72 -8.64
CA ASN A 17 -5.34 11.11 -8.57
C ASN A 17 -4.92 11.48 -7.14
N ASP A 18 -5.68 11.03 -6.14
CA ASP A 18 -5.36 11.23 -4.73
C ASP A 18 -4.05 10.52 -4.34
N LEU A 19 -3.81 9.30 -4.81
CA LEU A 19 -2.55 8.59 -4.57
C LEU A 19 -1.33 9.38 -5.10
N ARG A 20 -1.44 9.95 -6.29
CA ARG A 20 -0.35 10.75 -6.92
C ARG A 20 -0.05 12.05 -6.15
N GLN A 21 -0.91 12.45 -5.21
CA GLN A 21 -0.63 13.54 -4.27
C GLN A 21 0.36 13.13 -3.17
N PHE A 22 0.59 11.83 -2.96
CA PHE A 22 1.44 11.32 -1.87
C PHE A 22 2.56 10.40 -2.34
N ALA A 23 2.46 9.81 -3.52
CA ALA A 23 3.44 8.89 -4.07
C ALA A 23 3.76 9.16 -5.54
N THR A 24 4.95 8.76 -5.96
CA THR A 24 5.42 8.77 -7.36
C THR A 24 6.26 7.52 -7.64
N ASP A 25 6.77 7.41 -8.87
CA ASP A 25 7.76 6.41 -9.29
C ASP A 25 7.36 4.96 -8.92
N THR A 26 8.29 4.20 -8.34
CA THR A 26 8.10 2.79 -7.98
C THR A 26 6.93 2.60 -7.02
N ALA A 27 6.73 3.50 -6.07
CA ALA A 27 5.63 3.40 -5.12
C ALA A 27 4.25 3.40 -5.81
N VAL A 28 4.03 4.24 -6.82
CA VAL A 28 2.77 4.23 -7.60
C VAL A 28 2.66 2.99 -8.47
N ALA A 29 3.77 2.58 -9.09
CA ALA A 29 3.81 1.39 -9.94
C ALA A 29 3.46 0.11 -9.15
N ASP A 30 3.98 -0.04 -7.94
CA ASP A 30 3.74 -1.21 -7.08
C ASP A 30 2.29 -1.29 -6.59
N VAL A 31 1.68 -0.14 -6.26
CA VAL A 31 0.24 -0.09 -5.92
C VAL A 31 -0.59 -0.51 -7.14
N PHE A 32 -0.26 -0.02 -8.33
CA PHE A 32 -0.94 -0.41 -9.57
C PHE A 32 -0.81 -1.90 -9.87
N ALA A 33 0.41 -2.44 -9.82
CA ALA A 33 0.65 -3.87 -10.03
C ALA A 33 -0.11 -4.73 -9.02
N THR A 34 -0.15 -4.33 -7.75
CA THR A 34 -0.87 -5.05 -6.68
C THR A 34 -2.38 -5.01 -6.89
N VAL A 35 -2.94 -3.82 -7.13
CA VAL A 35 -4.38 -3.66 -7.41
C VAL A 35 -4.77 -4.45 -8.65
N HIS A 36 -3.95 -4.42 -9.70
CA HIS A 36 -4.19 -5.18 -10.91
C HIS A 36 -4.16 -6.70 -10.69
N THR A 37 -3.17 -7.17 -9.96
CA THR A 37 -3.06 -8.60 -9.60
C THR A 37 -4.26 -9.04 -8.78
N PHE A 38 -4.65 -8.29 -7.75
CA PHE A 38 -5.76 -8.68 -6.87
C PHE A 38 -7.09 -8.66 -7.61
N SER A 39 -7.40 -7.58 -8.32
CA SER A 39 -8.65 -7.48 -9.09
C SER A 39 -8.79 -8.57 -10.15
N SER A 40 -7.71 -8.89 -10.88
CA SER A 40 -7.69 -9.96 -11.89
C SER A 40 -7.92 -11.35 -11.30
N ASN A 41 -7.62 -11.53 -10.01
CA ASN A 41 -7.87 -12.77 -9.26
C ASN A 41 -9.19 -12.73 -8.46
N GLY A 42 -10.02 -11.71 -8.66
CA GLY A 42 -11.27 -11.53 -7.92
C GLY A 42 -11.08 -11.26 -6.42
N ILE A 43 -9.90 -10.78 -6.04
CA ILE A 43 -9.53 -10.43 -4.66
C ILE A 43 -9.78 -8.94 -4.45
N VAL A 44 -10.36 -8.62 -3.30
CA VAL A 44 -10.51 -7.24 -2.79
C VAL A 44 -9.87 -7.16 -1.40
N VAL A 45 -9.31 -6.01 -1.06
CA VAL A 45 -8.80 -5.76 0.30
C VAL A 45 -9.87 -4.98 1.07
N THR A 46 -10.18 -5.42 2.27
CA THR A 46 -11.24 -4.83 3.10
C THR A 46 -10.70 -4.33 4.43
N GLY A 47 -11.36 -3.31 4.99
CA GLY A 47 -10.93 -2.63 6.21
C GLY A 47 -9.79 -1.64 5.97
N THR A 48 -9.01 -1.36 7.02
CA THR A 48 -7.94 -0.35 6.99
C THR A 48 -6.77 -0.79 7.88
N PRO A 49 -5.53 -0.52 7.47
CA PRO A 49 -4.38 -0.83 8.32
C PRO A 49 -4.33 0.13 9.50
N THR A 50 -3.62 -0.27 10.55
CA THR A 50 -3.13 0.67 11.58
C THR A 50 -1.67 0.96 11.30
N LEU A 51 -1.29 2.24 11.34
CA LEU A 51 0.04 2.73 10.99
C LEU A 51 0.68 3.39 12.22
N ASP A 52 1.99 3.25 12.40
CA ASP A 52 2.83 3.94 13.39
C ASP A 52 4.13 4.44 12.72
N PRO A 53 4.03 5.34 11.72
CA PRO A 53 5.19 5.78 10.95
C PRO A 53 6.07 6.72 11.75
N LYS A 54 7.39 6.52 11.63
CA LYS A 54 8.43 7.35 12.26
C LYS A 54 9.47 7.73 11.23
N VAL A 55 9.81 9.02 11.21
CA VAL A 55 10.92 9.52 10.41
C VAL A 55 12.21 8.92 10.96
N SER A 56 12.96 8.20 10.12
CA SER A 56 14.22 7.56 10.48
C SER A 56 15.45 8.31 9.95
N GLY A 57 15.27 9.18 8.95
CA GLY A 57 16.33 10.03 8.42
C GLY A 57 15.78 11.19 7.60
N VAL A 58 16.53 12.30 7.59
CA VAL A 58 16.25 13.47 6.75
C VAL A 58 17.56 14.05 6.25
N THR A 59 17.63 14.34 4.96
CA THR A 59 18.71 15.09 4.31
C THR A 59 18.14 16.18 3.42
N SER A 60 18.99 16.89 2.67
CA SER A 60 18.53 17.94 1.77
C SER A 60 17.76 17.35 0.59
N GLY A 61 16.42 17.37 0.69
CA GLY A 61 15.52 16.92 -0.37
C GLY A 61 15.18 15.42 -0.35
N SER A 62 15.65 14.68 0.67
CA SER A 62 15.31 13.27 0.85
C SER A 62 14.98 12.97 2.31
N ALA A 63 14.11 12.00 2.54
CA ALA A 63 13.76 11.53 3.87
C ALA A 63 13.42 10.04 3.83
N SER A 64 13.55 9.38 4.96
CA SER A 64 13.17 7.99 5.14
C SER A 64 12.20 7.83 6.32
N ILE A 65 11.26 6.91 6.15
CA ILE A 65 10.24 6.55 7.15
C ILE A 65 10.32 5.05 7.41
N VAL A 66 10.25 4.69 8.69
CA VAL A 66 10.02 3.31 9.14
C VAL A 66 8.63 3.27 9.77
N ASP A 67 7.78 2.35 9.32
CA ASP A 67 6.43 2.16 9.82
C ASP A 67 6.22 0.71 10.30
N CYS A 68 5.59 0.54 11.44
CA CYS A 68 5.04 -0.75 11.85
C CYS A 68 3.61 -0.85 11.34
N VAL A 69 3.44 -1.45 10.16
CA VAL A 69 2.13 -1.60 9.52
C VAL A 69 1.43 -2.81 10.11
N ASP A 70 0.29 -2.58 10.76
CA ASP A 70 -0.61 -3.61 11.25
C ASP A 70 -1.79 -3.80 10.30
N SER A 71 -1.76 -4.90 9.56
CA SER A 71 -2.78 -5.31 8.61
C SER A 71 -3.82 -6.24 9.23
N THR A 72 -3.89 -6.44 10.54
CA THR A 72 -4.85 -7.36 11.19
C THR A 72 -6.29 -7.10 10.75
N ASN A 73 -6.66 -5.82 10.62
CA ASN A 73 -7.99 -5.38 10.18
C ASN A 73 -8.02 -4.95 8.70
N TRP A 74 -6.97 -5.28 7.93
CA TRP A 74 -6.81 -4.94 6.52
C TRP A 74 -6.45 -6.17 5.71
N GLN A 75 -7.46 -6.92 5.29
CA GLN A 75 -7.28 -8.29 4.83
C GLN A 75 -7.81 -8.49 3.40
N PRO A 76 -7.06 -9.22 2.56
CA PRO A 76 -7.53 -9.62 1.24
C PRO A 76 -8.57 -10.75 1.36
N VAL A 77 -9.67 -10.62 0.63
CA VAL A 77 -10.75 -11.61 0.55
C VAL A 77 -11.16 -11.85 -0.89
N TYR A 78 -11.59 -13.07 -1.21
CA TYR A 78 -12.22 -13.35 -2.49
C TYR A 78 -13.60 -12.70 -2.54
N SER A 79 -13.81 -11.77 -3.48
CA SER A 79 -15.06 -11.02 -3.64
C SER A 79 -16.31 -11.91 -3.68
N ALA A 80 -16.26 -13.03 -4.40
CA ALA A 80 -17.38 -13.94 -4.56
C ALA A 80 -17.77 -14.72 -3.29
N SER A 81 -16.79 -15.08 -2.44
CA SER A 81 -17.03 -15.98 -1.30
C SER A 81 -16.82 -15.33 0.06
N GLN A 82 -16.21 -14.15 0.10
CA GLN A 82 -15.77 -13.45 1.31
C GLN A 82 -14.78 -14.26 2.17
N LYS A 83 -14.25 -15.37 1.65
CA LYS A 83 -13.19 -16.14 2.33
C LYS A 83 -11.86 -15.41 2.20
N SER A 84 -11.00 -15.59 3.20
CA SER A 84 -9.64 -15.05 3.19
C SER A 84 -8.87 -15.48 1.95
N ALA A 85 -8.17 -14.52 1.34
CA ALA A 85 -7.19 -14.74 0.29
C ALA A 85 -5.75 -14.53 0.81
N ALA A 86 -5.58 -14.32 2.12
CA ALA A 86 -4.27 -14.16 2.73
C ALA A 86 -3.49 -15.48 2.74
N ALA A 87 -2.18 -15.40 2.55
CA ALA A 87 -1.32 -16.56 2.71
C ALA A 87 -1.26 -16.97 4.19
N PRO A 88 -1.33 -18.28 4.49
CA PRO A 88 -1.28 -18.75 5.87
C PRO A 88 0.09 -18.48 6.51
N GLY A 89 0.10 -18.15 7.80
CA GLY A 89 1.32 -18.01 8.59
C GLY A 89 2.10 -16.71 8.37
N GLN A 90 1.58 -15.76 7.59
CA GLN A 90 2.17 -14.42 7.51
C GLN A 90 1.87 -13.61 8.78
N SER A 91 2.87 -12.91 9.29
CA SER A 91 2.65 -11.92 10.36
C SER A 91 1.74 -10.82 9.83
N PRO A 92 0.68 -10.43 10.57
CA PRO A 92 -0.15 -9.29 10.20
C PRO A 92 0.54 -7.95 10.51
N ARG A 93 1.68 -7.97 11.21
CA ARG A 93 2.41 -6.77 11.62
C ARG A 93 3.84 -6.87 11.13
N LEU A 94 4.23 -5.95 10.25
CA LEU A 94 5.53 -5.98 9.58
C LEU A 94 6.10 -4.57 9.47
N ILE A 95 7.43 -4.49 9.56
CA ILE A 95 8.14 -3.25 9.29
C ILE A 95 8.05 -2.93 7.79
N THR A 96 7.72 -1.67 7.48
CA THR A 96 7.76 -1.10 6.14
C THR A 96 8.74 0.07 6.13
N ASN A 97 9.67 0.07 5.18
CA ASN A 97 10.64 1.14 4.98
C ASN A 97 10.24 1.92 3.73
N SER A 98 10.15 3.24 3.84
CA SER A 98 9.78 4.10 2.72
C SER A 98 10.81 5.19 2.52
N GLU A 99 11.12 5.47 1.25
CA GLU A 99 11.99 6.55 0.82
C GLU A 99 11.14 7.67 0.20
N LEU A 100 11.53 8.91 0.51
CA LEU A 100 10.80 10.10 0.11
C LEU A 100 11.74 11.10 -0.56
N ALA A 101 11.20 11.81 -1.54
CA ALA A 101 11.85 12.97 -2.15
C ALA A 101 11.00 14.23 -1.91
N TYR A 102 11.67 15.37 -1.77
CA TYR A 102 11.01 16.68 -1.77
C TYR A 102 10.98 17.23 -3.19
N TYR A 103 9.79 17.33 -3.78
CA TYR A 103 9.55 17.76 -5.15
C TYR A 103 8.25 18.57 -5.22
N ASP A 104 8.19 19.59 -6.08
CA ASP A 104 7.03 20.48 -6.23
C ASP A 104 6.48 21.01 -4.89
N ASN A 105 7.38 21.42 -3.99
CA ASN A 105 7.07 21.93 -2.65
C ASN A 105 6.30 20.96 -1.75
N ARG A 106 6.47 19.65 -1.94
CA ARG A 106 5.89 18.60 -1.08
C ARG A 106 6.80 17.39 -0.97
N TRP A 107 6.60 16.61 0.08
CA TRP A 107 7.19 15.28 0.21
C TRP A 107 6.33 14.25 -0.53
N VAL A 108 6.97 13.38 -1.30
CA VAL A 108 6.33 12.26 -1.98
C VAL A 108 7.11 10.98 -1.71
N VAL A 109 6.39 9.87 -1.50
CA VAL A 109 6.98 8.53 -1.40
C VAL A 109 7.39 8.08 -2.79
N THR A 110 8.67 7.76 -2.98
CA THR A 110 9.21 7.26 -4.25
C THR A 110 9.31 5.75 -4.26
N GLU A 111 9.52 5.14 -3.08
CA GLU A 111 9.63 3.69 -2.89
C GLU A 111 9.11 3.30 -1.50
N SER A 112 8.51 2.11 -1.38
CA SER A 112 8.09 1.55 -0.10
C SER A 112 8.24 0.02 -0.14
N ALA A 113 8.95 -0.53 0.85
CA ALA A 113 9.30 -1.94 0.91
C ALA A 113 8.90 -2.56 2.25
N VAL A 114 8.09 -3.61 2.20
CA VAL A 114 7.72 -4.42 3.36
C VAL A 114 8.83 -5.42 3.67
N ASP A 115 9.38 -5.35 4.88
CA ASP A 115 10.36 -6.30 5.38
C ASP A 115 9.62 -7.53 5.94
N ARG A 116 9.41 -8.54 5.08
CA ARG A 116 8.62 -9.75 5.38
C ARG A 116 9.22 -10.63 6.47
N GLU A 117 10.47 -10.39 6.85
CA GLU A 117 11.18 -11.14 7.88
C GLU A 117 11.23 -10.41 9.23
N LYS A 118 10.79 -9.14 9.28
CA LYS A 118 10.82 -8.31 10.49
C LYS A 118 9.41 -7.97 10.98
N PRO A 119 8.82 -8.81 11.86
CA PRO A 119 7.62 -8.44 12.57
C PRO A 119 7.85 -7.31 13.56
N CYS A 120 6.76 -6.64 13.91
CA CYS A 120 6.64 -5.63 14.94
C CYS A 120 5.29 -5.80 15.65
#